data_AF-A0A946GYG6-F1
#
_entry.id   AF-A0A946GYG6-F1
#
_cell.length_a   1.000
_cell.length_b   1.000
_cell.length_c   1.000
_cell.angle_alpha   90.00
_cell.angle_beta   90.00
_cell.angle_gamma   90.00
#
_symmetry.space_group_name_H-M   'P 1'
#
loop_
_entity.id
_entity.type
_entity.pdbx_description
1 polymer ?
#
loop_
_entity_poly.entity_id
_entity_poly.type
_entity_poly.pdbx_seq_one_letter_code
_entity_poly.pdbx_strand_id
1 'polypeptide(L)'
;MNDDIFRFEFEPDVPLMDPEMSLHLAMFAAEGLFGRARVRLEAEYTIDEPHQAIVVDGSTEVGSLIVRVFTGLLFREYGEDAFRVERITSSTHQPDPEQELCPHEAA
;
A
#
# COMPACT_ATOMS: atom_id res chain seq x y z
N MET A 1 8.11 -2.79 -15.81
CA MET A 1 7.09 -2.76 -14.74
C MET A 1 7.78 -2.14 -13.55
N ASN A 2 7.39 -0.91 -13.20
CA ASN A 2 7.82 -0.33 -11.94
C ASN A 2 6.89 -0.92 -10.88
N ASP A 3 7.43 -1.73 -9.96
CA ASP A 3 6.72 -2.07 -8.73
C ASP A 3 6.75 -0.84 -7.82
N ASP A 4 5.77 0.04 -8.05
CA ASP A 4 5.49 1.23 -7.25
C ASP A 4 4.29 0.93 -6.34
N ILE A 5 4.40 -0.11 -5.53
CA ILE A 5 3.39 -0.48 -4.53
C ILE A 5 3.70 0.24 -3.22
N PHE A 6 2.72 0.91 -2.64
CA PHE A 6 2.85 1.64 -1.39
C PHE A 6 1.98 1.00 -0.32
N ARG A 7 2.57 0.66 0.83
CA ARG A 7 1.85 0.16 2.00
C ARG A 7 1.81 1.24 3.07
N PHE A 8 0.61 1.52 3.54
CA PHE A 8 0.30 2.41 4.66
C PHE A 8 -0.11 1.53 5.83
N GLU A 9 0.75 1.39 6.83
CA GLU A 9 0.47 0.68 8.09
C GLU A 9 0.01 1.70 9.13
N PHE A 10 -1.04 1.39 9.87
CA PHE A 10 -1.65 2.29 10.85
C PHE A 10 -1.45 1.77 12.27
N GLU A 11 -1.35 2.68 13.23
CA GLU A 11 -1.31 2.31 14.64
C GLU A 11 -2.62 1.62 15.07
N PRO A 12 -2.59 0.69 16.04
CA PRO A 12 -3.76 -0.14 16.40
C PRO A 12 -4.99 0.63 16.90
N ASP A 13 -4.82 1.88 17.33
CA ASP A 13 -5.89 2.77 17.78
C ASP A 13 -6.52 3.59 16.65
N VAL A 14 -6.00 3.50 15.43
CA VAL A 14 -6.57 4.11 14.22
C VAL A 14 -7.45 3.09 13.49
N PRO A 15 -8.79 3.20 13.56
CA PRO A 15 -9.68 2.24 12.89
C PRO A 15 -9.59 2.42 11.38
N LEU A 16 -9.23 1.38 10.62
CA LEU A 16 -9.00 1.42 9.17
C LEU A 16 -10.13 2.06 8.32
N MET A 17 -11.36 2.08 8.83
CA MET A 17 -12.47 2.77 8.17
C MET A 17 -12.18 4.26 7.95
N ASP A 18 -11.54 4.93 8.90
CA ASP A 18 -11.25 6.36 8.81
C ASP A 18 -10.19 6.69 7.72
N PRO A 19 -9.01 6.03 7.67
CA PRO A 19 -8.07 6.22 6.57
C PRO A 19 -8.62 5.70 5.23
N GLU A 20 -9.47 4.67 5.19
CA GLU A 20 -10.14 4.25 3.95
C GLU A 20 -11.03 5.36 3.38
N MET A 21 -11.77 6.08 4.23
CA MET A 21 -12.54 7.26 3.80
C MET A 21 -11.64 8.36 3.23
N SER A 22 -10.46 8.55 3.83
CA SER A 22 -9.45 9.48 3.34
C SER A 22 -8.87 9.05 1.98
N LEU A 23 -8.69 7.75 1.75
CA LEU A 23 -8.31 7.21 0.44
C LEU A 23 -9.39 7.47 -0.62
N HIS A 24 -10.67 7.29 -0.29
CA HIS A 24 -11.77 7.63 -1.19
C HIS A 24 -11.81 9.12 -1.55
N LEU A 25 -11.47 10.00 -0.60
CA LEU A 25 -11.34 11.43 -0.88
C LEU A 25 -10.17 11.73 -1.83
N ALA A 26 -9.04 11.03 -1.69
CA ALA A 26 -7.93 11.12 -2.63
C ALA A 26 -8.32 10.67 -4.05
N MET A 27 -9.08 9.57 -4.18
CA MET A 27 -9.64 9.12 -5.46
C MET A 27 -10.58 10.17 -6.05
N PHE A 28 -11.47 10.75 -5.25
CA PHE A 28 -12.38 11.81 -5.69
C PHE A 28 -11.61 13.03 -6.22
N ALA A 29 -10.52 13.44 -5.55
CA ALA A 29 -9.66 14.50 -6.06
C ALA A 29 -9.02 14.14 -7.42
N ALA A 30 -8.57 12.89 -7.58
CA ALA A 30 -8.04 12.39 -8.85
C ALA A 30 -9.09 12.39 -9.99
N GLU A 31 -10.38 12.17 -9.68
CA GLU A 31 -11.46 12.23 -10.67
C GLU A 31 -11.54 13.61 -11.33
N GLY A 32 -11.18 14.69 -10.63
CA GLY A 32 -11.16 16.06 -11.16
C GLY A 32 -10.07 16.31 -12.21
N LEU A 33 -8.99 15.53 -12.19
CA LEU A 33 -7.85 15.66 -13.12
C LEU A 33 -7.90 14.65 -14.26
N PHE A 34 -8.32 13.42 -13.99
CA PHE A 34 -8.27 12.32 -14.94
C PHE A 34 -9.64 11.85 -15.44
N GLY A 35 -10.72 12.31 -14.80
CA GLY A 35 -12.07 11.84 -15.03
C GLY A 35 -12.37 10.52 -14.32
N ARG A 36 -13.60 10.39 -13.82
CA ARG A 36 -14.07 9.22 -13.06
C ARG A 36 -13.84 7.88 -13.74
N ALA A 37 -14.06 7.79 -15.05
CA ALA A 37 -13.94 6.51 -15.77
C ALA A 37 -12.49 6.00 -15.76
N ARG A 38 -11.50 6.88 -15.95
CA ARG A 38 -10.09 6.52 -15.91
C ARG A 38 -9.65 6.15 -14.50
N VAL A 39 -10.06 6.92 -13.50
CA VAL A 39 -9.73 6.61 -12.09
C VAL A 39 -10.23 5.23 -11.70
N ARG A 40 -11.46 4.86 -12.07
CA ARG A 40 -12.01 3.52 -11.78
C ARG A 40 -11.27 2.36 -12.45
N LEU A 41 -10.58 2.61 -13.55
CA LEU A 41 -9.84 1.58 -14.29
C LEU A 41 -8.38 1.47 -13.84
N GLU A 42 -7.79 2.56 -13.35
CA GLU A 42 -6.37 2.64 -13.02
C GLU A 42 -6.06 2.73 -11.52
N ALA A 43 -7.05 3.00 -10.67
CA ALA A 43 -6.88 2.99 -9.22
C ALA A 43 -7.05 1.57 -8.68
N GLU A 44 -5.98 1.01 -8.13
CA GLU A 44 -5.98 -0.31 -7.49
C GLU A 44 -5.45 -0.17 -6.06
N TYR A 45 -6.16 -0.78 -5.11
CA TYR A 45 -5.81 -0.79 -3.70
C TYR A 45 -6.37 -2.03 -3.02
N THR A 46 -5.83 -2.35 -1.85
CA THR A 46 -6.30 -3.46 -1.00
C THR A 46 -6.28 -3.02 0.46
N ILE A 47 -7.33 -3.37 1.20
CA ILE A 47 -7.37 -3.25 2.66
C ILE A 47 -6.87 -4.57 3.26
N ASP A 48 -5.78 -4.50 4.00
CA ASP A 48 -5.13 -5.62 4.68
C ASP A 48 -5.42 -5.52 6.18
N GLU A 49 -6.67 -5.86 6.55
CA GLU A 49 -7.15 -5.77 7.93
C GLU A 49 -6.25 -6.50 8.96
N PRO A 50 -5.73 -7.72 8.67
CA PRO A 50 -4.85 -8.43 9.60
C PRO A 50 -3.56 -7.67 9.96
N HIS A 51 -3.07 -6.84 9.05
CA HIS A 51 -1.84 -6.05 9.24
C HIS A 51 -2.12 -4.58 9.55
N GLN A 52 -3.38 -4.19 9.77
CA GLN A 52 -3.79 -2.79 9.91
C GLN A 52 -3.21 -1.90 8.79
N ALA A 53 -3.36 -2.34 7.55
CA ALA A 53 -2.71 -1.68 6.42
C ALA A 53 -3.64 -1.43 5.23
N ILE A 54 -3.31 -0.38 4.46
CA ILE A 54 -3.88 -0.09 3.14
C ILE A 54 -2.73 -0.13 2.14
N VAL A 55 -2.88 -0.93 1.09
CA VAL A 55 -1.90 -1.05 0.01
C VAL A 55 -2.46 -0.38 -1.23
N VAL A 56 -1.68 0.51 -1.86
CA VAL A 56 -2.09 1.25 -3.06
C VAL A 56 -1.07 1.01 -4.17
N ASP A 57 -1.56 0.65 -5.36
CA ASP A 57 -0.74 0.59 -6.57
C ASP A 57 -0.52 2.02 -7.10
N GLY A 58 0.73 2.45 -7.08
CA GLY A 58 1.21 3.74 -7.58
C GLY A 58 1.89 3.67 -8.95
N SER A 59 1.82 2.55 -9.66
CA SER A 59 2.48 2.32 -10.96
C SER A 59 1.83 3.09 -12.12
N THR A 60 0.60 3.57 -11.94
CA THR A 60 -0.12 4.44 -12.90
C THR A 60 -0.02 5.91 -12.49
N GLU A 61 -0.30 6.82 -13.42
CA GLU A 61 -0.38 8.26 -13.13
C GLU A 61 -1.51 8.57 -12.12
N VAL A 62 -2.63 7.87 -12.24
CA VAL A 62 -3.75 7.91 -11.30
C VAL A 62 -3.32 7.44 -9.92
N GLY A 63 -2.72 6.25 -9.84
CA GLY A 63 -2.26 5.66 -8.59
C GLY A 63 -1.21 6.52 -7.89
N SER A 64 -0.23 7.03 -8.63
CA SER A 64 0.81 7.92 -8.09
C SER A 64 0.22 9.21 -7.52
N LEU A 65 -0.79 9.79 -8.17
CA LEU A 65 -1.49 10.94 -7.61
C LEU A 65 -2.25 10.58 -6.33
N ILE A 66 -2.99 9.46 -6.34
CA ILE A 66 -3.75 8.99 -5.17
C ILE A 66 -2.81 8.82 -3.98
N VAL A 67 -1.67 8.13 -4.14
CA VAL A 67 -0.66 7.96 -3.09
C VAL A 67 -0.24 9.30 -2.49
N ARG A 68 0.06 10.32 -3.32
CA ARG A 68 0.49 11.64 -2.85
C ARG A 68 -0.60 12.39 -2.10
N VAL A 69 -1.82 12.41 -2.64
CA VAL A 69 -2.94 13.11 -2.00
C VAL A 69 -3.34 12.41 -0.71
N PHE A 70 -3.42 11.08 -0.73
CA PHE A 70 -3.74 10.27 0.44
C PHE A 70 -2.71 10.48 1.56
N THR A 71 -1.41 10.41 1.25
CA THR A 71 -0.34 10.72 2.20
C THR A 71 -0.51 12.11 2.84
N GLY A 72 -0.84 13.12 2.03
CA GLY A 72 -1.08 14.48 2.53
C GLY A 72 -2.31 14.61 3.42
N LEU A 73 -3.39 13.87 3.11
CA LEU A 73 -4.59 13.80 3.96
C LEU A 73 -4.27 13.12 5.29
N LEU A 74 -3.54 12.00 5.26
CA LEU A 74 -3.18 11.26 6.47
C LEU A 74 -2.33 12.10 7.43
N PHE A 75 -1.30 12.78 6.93
CA PHE A 75 -0.49 13.68 7.76
C PHE A 75 -1.31 14.81 8.38
N ARG A 76 -2.32 15.32 7.67
CA ARG A 76 -3.19 16.38 8.17
C ARG A 76 -4.17 15.87 9.23
N GLU A 77 -4.70 14.66 9.06
CA GLU A 77 -5.77 14.12 9.89
C GLU A 77 -5.24 13.43 11.15
N TYR A 78 -4.14 12.68 11.04
CA TYR A 78 -3.63 11.81 12.11
C TYR A 78 -2.25 12.21 12.64
N GLY A 79 -1.49 13.02 11.88
CA GLY A 79 -0.12 13.39 12.22
C GLY A 79 0.93 12.37 11.76
N GLU A 80 2.20 12.61 12.10
CA GLU A 80 3.34 11.82 11.59
C GLU A 80 3.51 10.46 12.30
N ASP A 81 3.01 10.31 13.52
CA ASP A 81 3.23 9.11 14.34
C ASP A 81 2.11 8.07 14.25
N ALA A 82 1.01 8.38 13.57
CA ALA A 82 -0.18 7.52 13.52
C ALA A 82 -0.17 6.47 12.40
N PHE A 83 0.77 6.60 11.46
CA PHE A 83 0.92 5.67 10.34
C PHE A 83 2.35 5.68 9.81
N ARG A 84 2.72 4.60 9.14
CA ARG A 84 3.96 4.46 8.39
C ARG A 84 3.65 4.18 6.94
N VAL A 85 4.34 4.87 6.04
CA VAL A 85 4.26 4.60 4.59
C VAL A 85 5.58 4.03 4.10
N GLU A 86 5.51 2.90 3.41
CA GLU A 86 6.65 2.27 2.76
C GLU A 86 6.36 1.97 1.30
N ARG A 87 7.38 2.11 0.45
CA ARG A 87 7.35 1.56 -0.90
C ARG A 87 7.84 0.12 -0.84
N ILE A 88 7.00 -0.83 -1.25
CA ILE A 88 7.38 -2.23 -1.36
C ILE A 88 8.10 -2.42 -2.69
N THR A 89 9.40 -2.69 -2.64
CA THR A 89 10.13 -3.19 -3.80
C THR A 89 10.04 -4.71 -3.82
N SER A 90 9.73 -5.27 -4.98
CA SER A 90 9.83 -6.70 -5.29
C SER A 90 11.31 -7.13 -5.35
N SER A 91 12.02 -6.99 -4.23
CA SER A 91 13.40 -7.44 -4.07
C SER A 91 13.39 -8.89 -3.62
N THR A 92 13.49 -9.80 -4.60
CA THR A 92 14.18 -11.10 -4.53
C THR A 92 13.83 -12.02 -3.35
N HIS A 93 13.16 -13.13 -3.67
CA HIS A 93 13.25 -14.39 -2.92
C HIS A 93 14.72 -14.63 -2.50
N GLN A 94 15.04 -14.39 -1.23
CA GLN A 94 16.27 -14.87 -0.62
C GLN A 94 15.96 -16.31 -0.19
N PRO A 95 16.50 -17.35 -0.86
CA PRO A 95 16.35 -18.70 -0.37
C PRO A 95 17.06 -18.80 0.99
N ASP A 96 16.35 -19.32 2.00
CA ASP A 96 16.94 -19.68 3.28
C ASP A 96 18.14 -20.62 3.07
N PRO A 97 19.36 -20.27 3.53
CA PRO A 97 20.54 -21.13 3.34
C PRO A 97 20.60 -22.33 4.29
N GLU A 98 19.50 -22.73 4.94
CA GLU A 98 19.50 -23.77 6.00
C GLU A 98 18.80 -25.09 5.63
N GLN A 99 18.51 -25.36 4.35
CA GLN A 99 17.92 -26.65 3.93
C GLN A 99 18.88 -27.65 3.26
N GLU A 100 20.20 -27.40 3.29
CA GLU A 100 21.21 -28.41 2.92
C GLU A 100 21.95 -28.93 4.16
N LEU A 101 21.30 -29.74 5.02
CA LEU A 101 21.98 -30.83 5.72
C LEU A 101 20.99 -31.79 6.43
N CYS A 102 20.43 -32.74 5.70
CA CYS A 102 20.06 -34.03 6.28
C CYS A 102 20.71 -35.13 5.42
N PRO A 103 21.80 -35.77 5.88
CA PRO A 103 22.37 -36.90 5.18
C PRO A 103 21.36 -38.05 5.21
N HIS A 104 20.98 -38.51 4.02
CA HIS A 104 20.17 -39.70 3.82
C HIS A 104 20.86 -40.88 4.51
N GLU A 105 20.20 -41.44 5.52
CA GLU A 105 20.64 -42.58 6.30
C GLU A 105 21.02 -43.78 5.42
N ALA A 106 22.06 -44.47 5.86
CA ALA A 106 22.45 -45.78 5.39
C ALA A 106 21.56 -46.84 6.06
N ALA A 107 20.87 -47.65 5.25
CA ALA A 107 20.51 -49.05 5.54
C ALA A 107 19.92 -49.71 4.28
#